data_AF-A0AAU4KAM2-F1
#
_entry.id   AF-A0AAU4KAM2-F1
#
_cell.length_a   1.000
_cell.length_b   1.000
_cell.length_c   1.000
_cell.angle_alpha   90.00
_cell.angle_beta   90.00
_cell.angle_gamma   90.00
#
_symmetry.space_group_name_H-M   'P 1'
#
loop_
_entity.id
_entity.type
_entity.pdbx_description
1 polymer ?
#
loop_
_entity_poly.entity_id
_entity_poly.type
_entity_poly.pdbx_seq_one_letter_code
_entity_poly.pdbx_strand_id
1 'polypeptide(L)'
;MSFFALYDAEHFYGGPEPVPGARVSFVPDKLFAARERRPVRPADRQPVGDEGLLVNEIAADVLQWPSSLWRVTDLEPMRPIPSPRWMHCRAFTVVEQVPAWLVAGPHGDAVEWVIARTRTLTGAQADALAALSDEGEEPLTRTLWSRWSRGHHTLSPVGCALTTLYKVVNEAAHRVGPQLFGPDEEYHEVEVLSDPAWLRAFRAAYAAALALGAPELLSPGENAVLARRWTTVFGSPDLPQR
;
A
#
# COMPACT_ATOMS: atom_id res chain seq x y z
N MET A 1 -4.88 -2.77 -20.94
CA MET A 1 -4.24 -3.83 -20.13
C MET A 1 -4.53 -3.50 -18.67
N SER A 2 -4.92 -4.46 -17.85
CA SER A 2 -5.42 -4.19 -16.50
C SER A 2 -4.74 -5.06 -15.45
N PHE A 3 -4.92 -4.71 -14.19
CA PHE A 3 -4.29 -5.30 -13.03
C PHE A 3 -5.34 -5.82 -12.05
N PHE A 4 -5.03 -6.97 -11.46
CA PHE A 4 -5.82 -7.60 -10.41
C PHE A 4 -4.90 -7.82 -9.20
N ALA A 5 -5.32 -7.39 -8.00
CA ALA A 5 -4.63 -7.76 -6.77
C ALA A 5 -5.38 -8.86 -6.03
N LEU A 6 -4.61 -9.85 -5.61
CA LEU A 6 -5.02 -10.90 -4.69
C LEU A 6 -4.36 -10.61 -3.34
N TYR A 7 -5.12 -10.00 -2.43
CA TYR A 7 -4.65 -9.68 -1.08
C TYR A 7 -4.61 -10.91 -0.17
N ASP A 8 -5.64 -11.74 -0.28
CA ASP A 8 -5.81 -12.93 0.55
C ASP A 8 -6.70 -13.94 -0.18
N ALA A 9 -6.36 -15.22 -0.06
CA ALA A 9 -7.14 -16.34 -0.57
C ALA A 9 -8.54 -16.39 0.06
N GLU A 10 -8.70 -15.97 1.32
CA GLU A 10 -10.03 -15.92 1.97
C GLU A 10 -10.95 -14.86 1.35
N HIS A 11 -10.37 -13.88 0.67
CA HIS A 11 -11.08 -12.78 0.00
C HIS A 11 -11.10 -12.95 -1.53
N PHE A 12 -10.67 -14.12 -2.02
CA PHE A 12 -10.70 -14.48 -3.43
C PHE A 12 -11.93 -15.29 -3.79
N TYR A 13 -12.82 -14.64 -4.53
CA TYR A 13 -14.09 -15.25 -4.95
C TYR A 13 -14.03 -15.71 -6.41
N GLY A 14 -12.83 -15.97 -6.95
CA GLY A 14 -12.64 -16.46 -8.30
C GLY A 14 -12.31 -17.96 -8.37
N GLY A 15 -12.35 -18.52 -9.59
CA GLY A 15 -11.89 -19.86 -9.89
C GLY A 15 -11.50 -20.00 -11.37
N PRO A 16 -10.40 -20.70 -11.70
CA PRO A 16 -9.39 -21.28 -10.80
C PRO A 16 -8.52 -20.20 -10.13
N GLU A 17 -7.54 -20.60 -9.31
CA GLU A 17 -6.54 -19.67 -8.79
C GLU A 17 -5.71 -19.02 -9.93
N PRO A 18 -5.25 -17.77 -9.76
CA PRO A 18 -4.51 -17.08 -10.81
C PRO A 18 -3.17 -17.77 -11.10
N VAL A 19 -3.01 -18.25 -12.33
CA VAL A 19 -1.73 -18.68 -12.91
C VAL A 19 -1.65 -18.19 -14.35
N PRO A 20 -0.45 -17.94 -14.92
CA PRO A 20 -0.32 -17.49 -16.31
C PRO A 20 -1.13 -18.35 -17.29
N GLY A 21 -1.94 -17.70 -18.12
CA GLY A 21 -2.85 -18.33 -19.09
C GLY A 21 -4.20 -18.78 -18.53
N ALA A 22 -4.42 -18.77 -17.21
CA ALA A 22 -5.69 -19.19 -16.64
C ALA A 22 -6.81 -18.18 -16.90
N ARG A 23 -7.99 -18.69 -17.26
CA ARG A 23 -9.24 -17.92 -17.33
C ARG A 23 -9.92 -17.95 -15.96
N VAL A 24 -9.72 -16.90 -15.17
CA VAL A 24 -10.34 -16.77 -13.85
C VAL A 24 -11.74 -16.18 -14.01
N SER A 25 -12.73 -16.84 -13.41
CA SER A 25 -14.12 -16.39 -13.39
C SER A 25 -14.60 -16.16 -11.96
N PHE A 26 -15.46 -15.17 -11.76
CA PHE A 26 -16.12 -14.92 -10.48
C PHE A 26 -17.04 -16.10 -10.12
N VAL A 27 -16.97 -16.54 -8.87
CA VAL A 27 -17.71 -17.65 -8.29
C VAL A 27 -18.55 -17.09 -7.13
N PRO A 28 -19.83 -16.71 -7.38
CA PRO A 28 -20.68 -16.09 -6.36
C PRO A 28 -20.78 -16.90 -5.07
N ASP A 29 -20.83 -18.24 -5.17
CA ASP A 29 -20.92 -19.13 -4.03
C ASP A 29 -19.75 -18.96 -3.05
N LYS A 30 -18.54 -18.67 -3.53
CA LYS A 30 -17.39 -18.38 -2.66
C LYS A 30 -17.59 -17.09 -1.87
N LEU A 31 -18.15 -16.06 -2.49
CA LEU A 31 -18.47 -14.80 -1.82
C LEU A 31 -19.57 -14.99 -0.76
N PHE A 32 -20.64 -15.71 -1.11
CA PHE A 32 -21.73 -16.00 -0.16
C PHE A 32 -21.23 -16.81 1.03
N ALA A 33 -20.43 -17.86 0.78
CA ALA A 33 -19.83 -18.66 1.85
C ALA A 33 -18.91 -17.83 2.77
N ALA A 34 -18.15 -16.87 2.23
CA ALA A 34 -17.32 -15.97 3.02
C ALA A 34 -18.16 -15.00 3.87
N ARG A 35 -19.28 -14.51 3.34
CA ARG A 35 -20.21 -13.64 4.08
C ARG A 35 -20.90 -14.36 5.24
N GLU A 36 -21.33 -15.61 5.02
CA GLU A 36 -21.99 -16.41 6.07
C GLU A 36 -21.06 -16.72 7.27
N ARG A 37 -19.73 -16.69 7.08
CA ARG A 37 -18.76 -16.85 8.17
C ARG A 37 -18.55 -15.59 9.01
N ARG A 38 -18.97 -14.40 8.55
CA ARG A 38 -18.78 -13.15 9.31
C ARG A 38 -19.90 -13.02 10.36
N PRO A 39 -19.58 -12.77 11.65
CA PRO A 39 -20.55 -12.77 12.75
C PRO A 39 -21.48 -11.54 12.82
N VAL A 40 -21.59 -10.76 11.74
CA VAL A 40 -22.49 -9.60 11.67
C VAL A 40 -23.81 -10.06 11.03
N ARG A 41 -24.95 -9.52 11.53
CA ARG A 41 -26.36 -9.80 11.15
C ARG A 41 -26.54 -10.43 9.77
N PRO A 42 -27.45 -11.43 9.61
CA PRO A 42 -27.69 -12.09 8.34
C PRO A 42 -28.00 -11.04 7.27
N ALA A 43 -27.03 -10.82 6.38
CA ALA A 43 -27.19 -9.89 5.28
C ALA A 43 -28.27 -10.44 4.37
N ASP A 44 -29.22 -9.59 3.98
CA ASP A 44 -30.21 -9.90 2.96
C ASP A 44 -29.51 -10.56 1.76
N ARG A 45 -29.99 -11.74 1.37
CA ARG A 45 -29.48 -12.53 0.23
C ARG A 45 -29.83 -11.89 -1.11
N GLN A 46 -29.64 -10.58 -1.25
CA GLN A 46 -29.85 -9.90 -2.51
C GLN A 46 -28.48 -9.56 -3.10
N PRO A 47 -28.08 -10.22 -4.21
CA PRO A 47 -26.91 -9.80 -4.95
C PRO A 47 -27.23 -8.42 -5.52
N VAL A 48 -26.63 -7.38 -4.95
CA VAL A 48 -26.54 -6.11 -5.66
C VAL A 48 -25.60 -6.38 -6.84
N GLY A 49 -26.06 -6.11 -8.07
CA GLY A 49 -25.43 -6.51 -9.34
C GLY A 49 -24.02 -5.97 -9.62
N ASP A 50 -23.31 -5.54 -8.59
CA ASP A 50 -21.98 -4.95 -8.60
C ASP A 50 -20.92 -5.91 -8.02
N GLU A 51 -21.26 -7.17 -7.74
CA GLU A 51 -20.33 -8.16 -7.17
C GLU A 51 -19.60 -8.92 -8.28
N GLY A 52 -18.30 -8.69 -8.39
CA GLY A 52 -17.42 -9.33 -9.37
C GLY A 52 -15.95 -9.15 -9.01
N LEU A 53 -15.05 -9.75 -9.78
CA LEU A 53 -13.61 -9.59 -9.59
C LEU A 53 -13.21 -8.16 -9.95
N LEU A 54 -12.59 -7.45 -9.00
CA LEU A 54 -12.26 -6.04 -9.18
C LEU A 54 -10.89 -5.91 -9.86
N VAL A 55 -10.85 -5.26 -11.03
CA VAL A 55 -9.63 -4.95 -11.76
C VAL A 55 -9.46 -3.44 -11.93
N ASN A 56 -8.21 -2.99 -12.10
CA ASN A 56 -7.88 -1.60 -12.35
C ASN A 56 -6.88 -1.46 -13.50
N GLU A 57 -7.01 -0.43 -14.34
CA GLU A 57 -6.03 -0.17 -15.42
C GLU A 57 -4.68 0.34 -14.90
N ILE A 58 -4.65 0.90 -13.69
CA ILE A 58 -3.48 1.47 -13.04
C ILE A 58 -3.14 0.63 -11.81
N ALA A 59 -1.97 0.00 -11.80
CA ALA A 59 -1.50 -0.80 -10.66
C ALA A 59 -1.49 0.01 -9.35
N ALA A 60 -1.08 1.29 -9.41
CA ALA A 60 -1.00 2.17 -8.26
C ALA A 60 -2.36 2.54 -7.62
N ASP A 61 -3.46 2.37 -8.36
CA ASP A 61 -4.80 2.59 -7.83
C ASP A 61 -5.32 1.34 -7.10
N VAL A 62 -4.61 0.22 -7.14
CA VAL A 62 -5.02 -0.98 -6.41
C VAL A 62 -4.73 -0.81 -4.91
N LEU A 63 -5.80 -0.74 -4.11
CA LEU A 63 -5.78 -0.28 -2.71
C LEU A 63 -5.22 -1.28 -1.69
N GLN A 64 -4.66 -2.41 -2.12
CA GLN A 64 -4.32 -3.52 -1.22
C GLN A 64 -2.85 -3.93 -1.39
N TRP A 65 -2.05 -3.69 -0.34
CA TRP A 65 -0.65 -4.12 -0.24
C TRP A 65 -0.26 -4.41 1.22
N PRO A 66 0.45 -5.51 1.54
CA PRO A 66 0.97 -6.56 0.66
C PRO A 66 -0.12 -7.36 -0.06
N SER A 67 0.07 -7.64 -1.35
CA SER A 67 -0.82 -8.48 -2.18
C SER A 67 -0.02 -9.07 -3.34
N SER A 68 -0.52 -10.16 -3.93
CA SER A 68 -0.01 -10.62 -5.22
C SER A 68 -0.67 -9.81 -6.34
N LEU A 69 0.14 -9.15 -7.17
CA LEU A 69 -0.34 -8.34 -8.28
C LEU A 69 -0.22 -9.11 -9.61
N TRP A 70 -1.30 -9.10 -10.39
CA TRP A 70 -1.41 -9.87 -11.63
C TRP A 70 -1.79 -8.96 -12.79
N ARG A 71 -1.15 -9.15 -13.93
CA ARG A 71 -1.54 -8.53 -15.19
C ARG A 71 -2.60 -9.40 -15.86
N VAL A 72 -3.69 -8.79 -16.32
CA VAL A 72 -4.85 -9.50 -16.87
C VAL A 72 -5.33 -8.89 -18.18
N THR A 73 -5.98 -9.72 -19.00
CA THR A 73 -6.55 -9.38 -20.31
C THR A 73 -7.91 -10.06 -20.52
N ASP A 74 -8.52 -9.85 -21.69
CA ASP A 74 -9.78 -10.48 -22.13
C ASP A 74 -10.93 -10.25 -21.15
N LEU A 75 -11.04 -9.05 -20.60
CA LEU A 75 -12.00 -8.75 -19.54
C LEU A 75 -13.44 -8.98 -20.01
N GLU A 76 -14.24 -9.63 -19.17
CA GLU A 76 -15.70 -9.69 -19.30
C GLU A 76 -16.32 -8.74 -18.27
N PRO A 77 -16.51 -7.45 -18.60
CA PRO A 77 -17.01 -6.45 -17.66
C PRO A 77 -18.46 -6.70 -17.25
N MET A 78 -18.77 -6.42 -15.99
CA MET A 78 -20.12 -6.32 -15.46
C MET A 78 -20.61 -4.87 -15.54
N ARG A 79 -21.92 -4.68 -15.72
CA ARG A 79 -22.55 -3.34 -15.75
C ARG A 79 -23.43 -3.16 -14.50
N PRO A 80 -23.52 -1.93 -13.96
CA PRO A 80 -22.87 -0.70 -14.44
C PRO A 80 -21.38 -0.63 -14.08
N ILE A 81 -20.59 0.04 -14.93
CA ILE A 81 -19.17 0.29 -14.65
C ILE A 81 -19.11 1.43 -13.62
N PRO A 82 -18.66 1.19 -12.37
CA PRO A 82 -18.76 2.18 -11.29
C PRO A 82 -17.85 3.39 -11.50
N SER A 83 -16.72 3.23 -12.19
CA SER A 83 -15.85 4.32 -12.63
C SER A 83 -14.99 3.88 -13.82
N PRO A 84 -14.44 4.78 -14.64
CA PRO A 84 -13.63 4.38 -15.80
C PRO A 84 -12.35 3.59 -15.45
N ARG A 85 -11.88 3.67 -14.19
CA ARG A 85 -10.64 3.00 -13.75
C ARG A 85 -10.87 1.72 -12.96
N TRP A 86 -12.02 1.61 -12.29
CA TRP A 86 -12.40 0.43 -11.52
C TRP A 86 -13.50 -0.33 -12.23
N MET A 87 -13.23 -1.59 -12.55
CA MET A 87 -14.14 -2.44 -13.29
C MET A 87 -14.39 -3.74 -12.52
N HIS A 88 -15.65 -4.06 -12.28
CA HIS A 88 -16.03 -5.41 -11.91
C HIS A 88 -16.03 -6.28 -13.17
N CYS A 89 -15.33 -7.41 -13.11
CA CYS A 89 -15.28 -8.39 -14.17
C CYS A 89 -15.90 -9.70 -13.70
N ARG A 90 -16.71 -10.28 -14.57
CA ARG A 90 -17.18 -11.65 -14.43
C ARG A 90 -16.06 -12.65 -14.68
N ALA A 91 -15.15 -12.34 -15.61
CA ALA A 91 -13.98 -13.15 -15.87
C ALA A 91 -12.84 -12.34 -16.52
N PHE A 92 -11.62 -12.83 -16.39
CA PHE A 92 -10.42 -12.32 -17.06
C PHE A 92 -9.41 -13.45 -17.32
N THR A 93 -8.47 -13.22 -18.23
CA THR A 93 -7.35 -14.12 -18.49
C THR A 93 -6.09 -13.58 -17.82
N VAL A 94 -5.40 -14.39 -17.04
CA VAL A 94 -4.14 -14.02 -16.39
C VAL A 94 -3.02 -14.05 -17.41
N VAL A 95 -2.25 -12.97 -17.50
CA VAL A 95 -1.06 -12.89 -18.36
C VAL A 95 0.15 -13.37 -17.57
N GLU A 96 0.45 -12.70 -16.46
CA GLU A 96 1.60 -12.99 -15.61
C GLU A 96 1.41 -12.40 -14.21
N GLN A 97 2.19 -12.89 -13.25
CA GLN A 97 2.39 -12.21 -11.98
C GLN A 97 3.41 -11.08 -12.18
N VAL A 98 3.09 -9.89 -11.72
CA VAL A 98 4.00 -8.75 -11.75
C VAL A 98 4.47 -8.40 -10.33
N PRO A 99 5.59 -7.69 -10.17
CA PRO A 99 6.05 -7.30 -8.84
C PRO A 99 4.99 -6.49 -8.08
N ALA A 100 4.74 -6.85 -6.83
CA ALA A 100 3.70 -6.23 -6.00
C ALA A 100 3.95 -4.73 -5.77
N TRP A 101 5.21 -4.31 -5.69
CA TRP A 101 5.57 -2.91 -5.51
C TRP A 101 5.06 -1.95 -6.59
N LEU A 102 4.63 -2.43 -7.76
CA LEU A 102 4.02 -1.57 -8.77
C LEU A 102 2.77 -0.82 -8.27
N VAL A 103 2.13 -1.30 -7.19
CA VAL A 103 1.05 -0.56 -6.49
C VAL A 103 1.52 0.72 -5.80
N ALA A 104 2.83 0.90 -5.62
CA ALA A 104 3.43 2.13 -5.12
C ALA A 104 3.89 3.07 -6.25
N GLY A 105 3.61 2.74 -7.52
CA GLY A 105 3.94 3.55 -8.69
C GLY A 105 5.25 3.14 -9.39
N PRO A 106 5.74 3.97 -10.33
CA PRO A 106 6.90 3.66 -11.16
C PRO A 106 8.19 3.39 -10.38
N HIS A 107 8.35 4.00 -9.21
CA HIS A 107 9.50 3.81 -8.31
C HIS A 107 9.17 2.96 -7.08
N GLY A 108 8.14 2.11 -7.19
CA GLY A 108 7.62 1.36 -6.06
C GLY A 108 8.61 0.38 -5.43
N ASP A 109 9.59 -0.13 -6.17
CA ASP A 109 10.67 -0.96 -5.63
C ASP A 109 11.52 -0.23 -4.58
N ALA A 110 11.73 1.07 -4.76
CA ALA A 110 12.38 1.91 -3.75
C ALA A 110 11.53 2.03 -2.48
N VAL A 111 10.21 2.11 -2.65
CA VAL A 111 9.23 2.15 -1.54
C VAL A 111 9.15 0.80 -0.84
N GLU A 112 9.21 -0.31 -1.58
CA GLU A 112 9.29 -1.66 -1.01
C GLU A 112 10.58 -1.85 -0.23
N TRP A 113 11.71 -1.30 -0.67
CA TRP A 113 12.93 -1.29 0.14
C TRP A 113 12.74 -0.57 1.47
N VAL A 114 12.10 0.61 1.48
CA VAL A 114 11.77 1.33 2.73
C VAL A 114 10.91 0.44 3.63
N ILE A 115 9.80 -0.09 3.12
CA ILE A 115 8.87 -0.94 3.88
C ILE A 115 9.53 -2.22 4.40
N ALA A 116 10.39 -2.85 3.60
CA ALA A 116 11.13 -4.04 4.02
C ALA A 116 12.06 -3.74 5.21
N ARG A 117 12.76 -2.59 5.17
CA ARG A 117 13.61 -2.13 6.27
C ARG A 117 12.79 -1.75 7.50
N THR A 118 11.68 -1.05 7.31
CA THR A 118 10.73 -0.71 8.38
C THR A 118 10.17 -1.95 9.08
N ARG A 119 9.86 -3.01 8.33
CA ARG A 119 9.40 -4.28 8.91
C ARG A 119 10.43 -4.91 9.83
N THR A 120 11.72 -4.66 9.64
CA THR A 120 12.79 -5.15 10.51
C THR A 120 13.32 -4.10 11.49
N LEU A 121 12.61 -2.97 11.65
CA LEU A 121 13.05 -1.87 12.48
C LEU A 121 13.20 -2.31 13.95
N THR A 122 14.37 -2.01 14.52
CA THR A 122 14.68 -2.27 15.94
C THR A 122 14.61 -0.98 16.76
N GLY A 123 14.53 -1.10 18.09
CA GLY A 123 14.56 0.07 18.99
C GLY A 123 15.81 0.95 18.78
N ALA A 124 17.00 0.33 18.69
CA ALA A 124 18.24 1.07 18.44
C ALA A 124 18.25 1.83 17.11
N GLN A 125 17.61 1.29 16.07
CA GLN A 125 17.47 1.98 14.78
C GLN A 125 16.44 3.11 14.86
N ALA A 126 15.34 2.91 15.59
CA ALA A 126 14.36 3.98 15.83
C ALA A 126 15.02 5.15 16.59
N ASP A 127 15.81 4.86 17.62
CA ASP A 127 16.58 5.86 18.38
C ASP A 127 17.59 6.58 17.47
N ALA A 128 18.31 5.85 16.62
CA ALA A 128 19.26 6.43 15.68
C ALA A 128 18.57 7.38 14.68
N LEU A 129 17.41 7.01 14.13
CA LEU A 129 16.62 7.89 13.27
C LEU A 129 16.09 9.11 14.02
N ALA A 130 15.69 8.94 15.29
CA ALA A 130 15.16 10.00 16.13
C ALA A 130 16.23 11.03 16.50
N ALA A 131 17.48 10.61 16.67
CA ALA A 131 18.62 11.45 17.00
C ALA A 131 19.07 12.37 15.84
N LEU A 132 18.71 12.03 14.59
CA LEU A 132 19.03 12.87 13.43
C LEU A 132 18.06 14.05 13.31
N SER A 133 18.58 15.18 12.83
CA SER A 133 17.76 16.37 12.51
C SER A 133 16.74 16.05 11.43
N ASP A 134 15.49 16.45 11.66
CA ASP A 134 14.34 16.41 10.74
C ASP A 134 14.08 17.78 10.08
N GLU A 135 15.03 18.72 10.21
CA GLU A 135 14.92 20.05 9.62
C GLU A 135 14.80 19.96 8.09
N GLY A 136 13.77 20.62 7.57
CA GLY A 136 13.44 20.66 6.14
C GLY A 136 12.49 19.57 5.66
N GLU A 137 12.28 18.48 6.41
CA GLU A 137 11.44 17.37 5.92
C GLU A 137 9.96 17.73 5.81
N GLU A 138 9.40 18.42 6.80
CA GLU A 138 7.99 18.81 6.80
C GLU A 138 7.66 19.84 5.68
N PRO A 139 8.43 20.93 5.49
CA PRO A 139 8.25 21.82 4.35
C PRO A 139 8.36 21.12 2.99
N LEU A 140 9.31 20.20 2.83
CA LEU A 140 9.49 19.45 1.58
C LEU A 140 8.36 18.45 1.35
N THR A 141 7.92 17.74 2.39
CA THR A 141 6.76 16.85 2.36
C THR A 141 5.52 17.62 1.89
N ARG A 142 5.25 18.78 2.49
CA ARG A 142 4.14 19.65 2.08
C ARG A 142 4.26 20.13 0.63
N THR A 143 5.47 20.47 0.20
CA THR A 143 5.74 20.91 -1.18
C THR A 143 5.48 19.79 -2.16
N LEU A 144 5.96 18.58 -1.87
CA LEU A 144 5.73 17.37 -2.66
C LEU A 144 4.23 17.08 -2.80
N TRP A 145 3.49 17.07 -1.68
CA TRP A 145 2.04 16.89 -1.70
C TRP A 145 1.31 17.99 -2.47
N SER A 146 1.73 19.26 -2.34
CA SER A 146 1.14 20.36 -3.11
C SER A 146 1.36 20.19 -4.62
N ARG A 147 2.53 19.69 -5.04
CA ARG A 147 2.83 19.41 -6.46
C ARG A 147 2.01 18.23 -6.96
N TRP A 148 1.93 17.16 -6.18
CA TRP A 148 1.12 15.98 -6.49
C TRP A 148 -0.35 16.32 -6.69
N SER A 149 -0.97 17.00 -5.73
CA SER A 149 -2.41 17.30 -5.76
C SER A 149 -2.84 18.22 -6.91
N ARG A 150 -1.90 18.90 -7.59
CA ARG A 150 -2.20 19.72 -8.78
C ARG A 150 -2.37 18.90 -10.05
N GLY A 151 -1.74 17.73 -10.13
CA GLY A 151 -1.67 16.92 -11.35
C GLY A 151 -2.38 15.57 -11.26
N HIS A 152 -2.76 15.14 -10.05
CA HIS A 152 -3.18 13.77 -9.81
C HIS A 152 -4.51 13.69 -9.06
N HIS A 153 -5.33 12.72 -9.45
CA HIS A 153 -6.62 12.39 -8.83
C HIS A 153 -6.56 11.16 -7.93
N THR A 154 -5.36 10.61 -7.71
CA THR A 154 -5.13 9.41 -6.92
C THR A 154 -4.68 9.79 -5.51
N LEU A 155 -4.85 8.88 -4.55
CA LEU A 155 -4.81 9.20 -3.11
C LEU A 155 -3.43 9.64 -2.59
N SER A 156 -2.33 9.21 -3.21
CA SER A 156 -0.97 9.48 -2.73
C SER A 156 0.08 9.35 -3.84
N PRO A 157 1.18 10.12 -3.77
CA PRO A 157 2.34 10.00 -4.67
C PRO A 157 2.89 8.57 -4.82
N VAL A 158 2.70 7.73 -3.79
CA VAL A 158 3.18 6.35 -3.75
C VAL A 158 2.04 5.35 -3.53
N GLY A 159 0.84 5.66 -4.04
CA GLY A 159 -0.32 4.77 -3.98
C GLY A 159 -0.73 4.37 -2.55
N CYS A 160 -1.03 3.09 -2.32
CA CYS A 160 -1.42 2.60 -0.98
C CYS A 160 -0.24 2.38 -0.02
N ALA A 161 1.00 2.64 -0.45
CA ALA A 161 2.21 2.31 0.30
C ALA A 161 2.32 2.99 1.67
N LEU A 162 1.85 4.23 1.81
CA LEU A 162 1.94 4.95 3.09
C LEU A 162 1.06 4.30 4.17
N THR A 163 -0.09 3.75 3.76
CA THR A 163 -0.96 2.96 4.66
C THR A 163 -0.27 1.68 5.10
N THR A 164 0.39 0.98 4.18
CA THR A 164 1.19 -0.21 4.49
C THR A 164 2.36 0.15 5.41
N LEU A 165 3.04 1.27 5.16
CA LEU A 165 4.15 1.76 5.96
C LEU A 165 3.74 2.00 7.41
N TYR A 166 2.60 2.65 7.64
CA TYR A 166 2.07 2.87 8.98
C TYR A 166 1.82 1.54 9.71
N LYS A 167 1.19 0.57 9.04
CA LYS A 167 0.96 -0.77 9.61
C LYS A 167 2.26 -1.47 10.01
N VAL A 168 3.27 -1.50 9.12
CA VAL A 168 4.52 -2.20 9.41
C VAL A 168 5.35 -1.53 10.50
N VAL A 169 5.29 -0.20 10.67
CA VAL A 169 5.90 0.46 11.84
C VAL A 169 5.22 -0.01 13.12
N ASN A 170 3.89 -0.01 13.16
CA ASN A 170 3.16 -0.46 14.34
C ASN A 170 3.49 -1.92 14.67
N GLU A 171 3.50 -2.82 13.68
CA GLU A 171 3.93 -4.21 13.89
C GLU A 171 5.36 -4.32 14.42
N ALA A 172 6.29 -3.49 13.94
CA ALA A 172 7.67 -3.45 14.43
C ALA A 172 7.75 -2.94 15.88
N ALA A 173 6.99 -1.90 16.21
CA ALA A 173 6.92 -1.38 17.58
C ALA A 173 6.34 -2.42 18.55
N HIS A 174 5.26 -3.11 18.17
CA HIS A 174 4.67 -4.18 18.98
C HIS A 174 5.67 -5.30 19.29
N ARG A 175 6.58 -5.63 18.37
CA ARG A 175 7.65 -6.61 18.61
C ARG A 175 8.67 -6.14 19.65
N VAL A 176 8.89 -4.84 19.78
CA VAL A 176 9.80 -4.27 20.78
C VAL A 176 9.14 -4.14 22.14
N GLY A 177 7.86 -3.77 22.17
CA GLY A 177 7.02 -3.97 23.35
C GLY A 177 5.85 -3.00 23.46
N PRO A 178 4.85 -3.34 24.29
CA PRO A 178 3.61 -2.58 24.43
C PRO A 178 3.80 -1.18 25.05
N GLN A 179 4.89 -0.93 25.76
CA GLN A 179 5.20 0.36 26.37
C GLN A 179 5.35 1.52 25.36
N LEU A 180 5.47 1.20 24.07
CA LEU A 180 5.57 2.19 22.99
C LEU A 180 4.20 2.76 22.58
N PHE A 181 3.13 2.18 23.11
CA PHE A 181 1.76 2.53 22.81
C PHE A 181 1.09 3.20 24.01
N GLY A 182 0.19 4.12 23.71
CA GLY A 182 -0.60 4.87 24.69
C GLY A 182 -2.04 5.01 24.22
N PRO A 183 -2.94 5.46 25.09
CA PRO A 183 -4.33 5.68 24.71
C PRO A 183 -4.41 6.74 23.61
N ASP A 184 -5.25 6.50 22.61
CA ASP A 184 -5.61 7.52 21.64
C ASP A 184 -6.33 8.69 22.35
N GLU A 185 -6.01 9.92 21.94
CA GLU A 185 -6.57 11.13 22.57
C GLU A 185 -8.06 11.31 22.27
N GLU A 186 -8.55 10.78 21.15
CA GLU A 186 -9.94 10.91 20.70
C GLU A 186 -10.75 9.64 21.02
N TYR A 187 -10.13 8.47 20.89
CA TYR A 187 -10.74 7.16 21.11
C TYR A 187 -9.96 6.37 22.17
N HIS A 188 -10.14 6.71 23.45
CA HIS A 188 -9.42 6.11 24.59
C HIS A 188 -9.47 4.57 24.72
N GLU A 189 -10.30 3.88 23.91
CA GLU A 189 -10.36 2.41 23.83
C GLU A 189 -9.38 1.82 22.80
N VAL A 190 -8.67 2.65 22.04
CA VAL A 190 -7.68 2.27 21.03
C VAL A 190 -6.29 2.68 21.52
N GLU A 191 -5.35 1.75 21.52
CA GLU A 191 -3.94 2.06 21.74
C GLU A 191 -3.29 2.48 20.42
N VAL A 192 -2.54 3.58 20.46
CA VAL A 192 -1.80 4.13 19.31
C VAL A 192 -0.33 4.29 19.66
N LEU A 193 0.53 4.21 18.65
CA LEU A 193 1.95 4.44 18.80
C LEU A 193 2.20 5.87 19.34
N SER A 194 2.70 5.97 20.57
CA SER A 194 2.88 7.24 21.27
C SER A 194 4.35 7.53 21.61
N ASP A 195 5.24 6.54 21.46
CA ASP A 195 6.66 6.74 21.71
C ASP A 195 7.28 7.78 20.74
N PRO A 196 7.93 8.84 21.25
CA PRO A 196 8.48 9.89 20.40
C PRO A 196 9.56 9.42 19.42
N ALA A 197 10.41 8.47 19.80
CA ALA A 197 11.48 7.97 18.94
C ALA A 197 10.88 7.17 17.77
N TRP A 198 9.90 6.32 18.05
CA TRP A 198 9.18 5.56 17.03
C TRP A 198 8.33 6.43 16.12
N LEU A 199 7.69 7.49 16.63
CA LEU A 199 7.01 8.49 15.80
C LEU A 199 7.98 9.23 14.87
N ARG A 200 9.17 9.61 15.38
CA ARG A 200 10.23 10.21 14.55
C ARG A 200 10.78 9.23 13.50
N ALA A 201 10.88 7.95 13.83
CA ALA A 201 11.28 6.89 12.91
C ALA A 201 10.24 6.65 11.81
N PHE A 202 8.95 6.62 12.15
CA PHE A 202 7.86 6.58 11.17
C PHE A 202 7.94 7.76 10.20
N ARG A 203 8.12 8.99 10.71
CA ARG A 203 8.26 10.19 9.87
C ARG A 203 9.46 10.09 8.93
N ALA A 204 10.59 9.54 9.40
CA ALA A 204 11.77 9.34 8.56
C ALA A 204 11.50 8.33 7.43
N ALA A 205 10.83 7.22 7.75
CA ALA A 205 10.43 6.22 6.76
C ALA A 205 9.44 6.81 5.74
N TYR A 206 8.47 7.59 6.23
CA TYR A 206 7.46 8.25 5.41
C TYR A 206 8.10 9.24 4.43
N ALA A 207 9.00 10.10 4.92
CA ALA A 207 9.75 11.04 4.11
C ALA A 207 10.59 10.33 3.04
N ALA A 208 11.30 9.25 3.41
CA ALA A 208 12.08 8.46 2.46
C ALA A 208 11.21 7.75 1.42
N ALA A 209 10.06 7.20 1.81
CA ALA A 209 9.12 6.58 0.87
C ALA A 209 8.65 7.57 -0.19
N LEU A 210 8.34 8.82 0.20
CA LEU A 210 7.97 9.86 -0.75
C LEU A 210 9.13 10.29 -1.65
N ALA A 211 10.30 10.58 -1.08
CA ALA A 211 11.47 11.05 -1.81
C ALA A 211 11.97 10.02 -2.85
N LEU A 212 11.93 8.74 -2.49
CA LEU A 212 12.41 7.65 -3.33
C LEU A 212 11.33 7.10 -4.27
N GLY A 213 10.06 7.17 -3.87
CA GLY A 213 8.92 6.63 -4.61
C GLY A 213 8.30 7.61 -5.61
N ALA A 214 8.53 8.91 -5.45
CA ALA A 214 8.10 9.94 -6.40
C ALA A 214 9.20 11.01 -6.60
N PRO A 215 10.42 10.60 -7.00
CA PRO A 215 11.58 11.49 -7.09
C PRO A 215 11.37 12.66 -8.06
N GLU A 216 10.49 12.52 -9.05
CA GLU A 216 10.16 13.56 -10.03
C GLU A 216 9.42 14.76 -9.43
N LEU A 217 8.84 14.64 -8.24
CA LEU A 217 8.09 15.72 -7.60
C LEU A 217 8.98 16.76 -6.91
N LEU A 218 10.25 16.45 -6.69
CA LEU A 218 11.24 17.33 -6.06
C LEU A 218 12.54 17.33 -6.88
N SER A 219 13.38 18.34 -6.68
CA SER A 219 14.74 18.33 -7.24
C SER A 219 15.59 17.24 -6.56
N PRO A 220 16.69 16.77 -7.20
CA PRO A 220 17.56 15.77 -6.59
C PRO A 220 18.11 16.17 -5.21
N GLY A 221 18.43 17.46 -5.02
CA GLY A 221 18.90 17.97 -3.72
C GLY A 221 17.80 17.96 -2.65
N GLU A 222 16.57 18.33 -3.01
CA GLU A 222 15.41 18.25 -2.11
C GLU A 222 15.09 16.80 -1.72
N ASN A 223 15.12 15.87 -2.68
CA ASN A 223 14.96 14.43 -2.39
C ASN A 223 16.04 13.90 -1.46
N ALA A 224 17.30 14.31 -1.67
CA ALA A 224 18.40 13.90 -0.79
C ALA A 224 18.21 14.40 0.64
N VAL A 225 17.71 15.63 0.83
CA VAL A 225 17.37 16.15 2.16
C VAL A 225 16.21 15.36 2.77
N LEU A 226 15.15 15.10 2.01
CA LEU A 226 13.95 14.42 2.48
C LEU A 226 14.20 12.95 2.85
N ALA A 227 15.07 12.25 2.12
CA ALA A 227 15.45 10.86 2.42
C ALA A 227 16.62 10.73 3.42
N ARG A 228 17.22 11.84 3.87
CA ARG A 228 18.53 11.84 4.56
C ARG A 228 18.55 10.97 5.80
N ARG A 229 17.58 11.13 6.72
CA ARG A 229 17.58 10.40 7.99
C ARG A 229 17.58 8.90 7.75
N TRP A 230 16.70 8.46 6.86
CA TRP A 230 16.56 7.05 6.50
C TRP A 230 17.82 6.48 5.85
N THR A 231 18.35 7.19 4.85
CA THR A 231 19.54 6.74 4.11
C THR A 231 20.82 6.82 4.93
N THR A 232 20.87 7.67 5.96
CA THR A 232 21.99 7.69 6.91
C THR A 232 22.03 6.41 7.76
N VAL A 233 20.87 5.89 8.18
CA VAL A 233 20.79 4.68 9.02
C VAL A 233 20.84 3.39 8.22
N PHE A 234 20.21 3.35 7.04
CA PHE A 234 20.06 2.12 6.25
C PHE A 234 20.89 2.08 4.96
N GLY A 235 21.62 3.16 4.65
CA GLY A 235 22.28 3.33 3.36
C GLY A 235 21.29 3.68 2.25
N SER A 236 21.78 3.69 1.02
CA SER A 236 20.94 3.88 -0.17
C SER A 236 20.42 2.52 -0.67
N PRO A 237 19.23 2.47 -1.28
CA PRO A 237 18.76 1.25 -1.91
C PRO A 237 19.63 0.92 -3.13
N ASP A 238 20.01 -0.35 -3.26
CA ASP A 238 20.65 -0.88 -4.47
C ASP A 238 19.53 -1.24 -5.46
N LEU A 239 19.11 -0.25 -6.25
CA LEU A 239 18.05 -0.40 -7.23
C LEU A 239 18.65 -0.70 -8.61
N PRO A 240 18.00 -1.54 -9.43
CA PRO A 240 18.40 -1.70 -10.82
C PRO A 240 18.48 -0.33 -11.50
N GLN A 241 19.57 -0.05 -12.23
CA GLN A 241 19.69 1.19 -12.99
C GLN A 241 18.49 1.31 -13.94
N ARG A 242 17.73 2.40 -13.80
CA ARG A 242 16.61 2.78 -14.66
C ARG A 242 16.97 3.99 -15.51
#